data_AF-A0AA39QCL5-F1
#
_entry.id   AF-A0AA39QCL5-F1
#
_cell.length_a   1.000
_cell.length_b   1.000
_cell.length_c   1.000
_cell.angle_alpha   90.00
_cell.angle_beta   90.00
_cell.angle_gamma   90.00
#
_symmetry.space_group_name_H-M   'P 1'
#
loop_
_entity.id
_entity.type
_entity.pdbx_description
1 polymer ?
#
loop_
_entity_poly.entity_id
_entity_poly.type
_entity_poly.pdbx_seq_one_letter_code
_entity_poly.pdbx_strand_id
1 'polypeptide(L)'
;MDKHIIGATANLPIEFLFNLDYNSGHQLGIATKHALAPPLLQEIILPAGAIGTPHILLHSGIGDNTELALLGITTNLNFSDVAKHLSDHVRWDIPFTVNDTTAIENVYFRNPPFQRESLAEWQSNGTGFLTTGLINQLRCLRNPNKNDVWHEETPVGNATAHYEL
;
A
#
# COMPACT_ATOMS: atom_id res chain seq x y z
N MET A 1 2.70 -12.35 22.56
CA MET A 1 2.03 -12.31 21.25
C MET A 1 0.58 -12.72 21.50
N ASP A 2 -0.38 -11.84 21.21
CA ASP A 2 -1.79 -12.01 21.63
C ASP A 2 -2.44 -13.24 20.94
N LYS A 3 -3.15 -14.04 21.72
CA LYS A 3 -3.88 -15.25 21.28
C LYS A 3 -5.04 -14.95 20.31
N HIS A 4 -5.42 -13.68 20.16
CA HIS A 4 -6.47 -13.27 19.21
C HIS A 4 -5.96 -13.00 17.79
N ILE A 5 -4.64 -13.00 17.55
CA ILE A 5 -4.04 -12.59 16.26
C ILE A 5 -3.79 -13.77 15.29
N ILE A 6 -3.98 -15.02 15.70
CA ILE A 6 -3.77 -16.18 14.82
C ILE A 6 -5.09 -16.95 14.70
N GLY A 7 -5.91 -16.60 13.71
CA GLY A 7 -7.17 -17.32 13.49
C GLY A 7 -8.02 -16.94 12.28
N ALA A 8 -7.56 -16.09 11.37
CA ALA A 8 -8.36 -15.76 10.19
C ALA A 8 -8.34 -16.86 9.12
N THR A 9 -7.23 -17.59 8.97
CA THR A 9 -7.01 -18.49 7.83
C THR A 9 -7.40 -19.95 8.08
N ALA A 10 -7.49 -20.39 9.34
CA ALA A 10 -7.69 -21.80 9.67
C ALA A 10 -9.17 -22.23 9.78
N ASN A 11 -10.10 -21.28 9.99
CA ASN A 11 -11.50 -21.59 10.28
C ASN A 11 -12.47 -21.44 9.09
N LEU A 12 -12.03 -20.89 7.95
CA LEU A 12 -12.90 -20.64 6.79
C LEU A 12 -12.16 -20.91 5.45
N PRO A 13 -11.83 -22.18 5.13
CA PRO A 13 -11.04 -22.51 3.94
C PRO A 13 -11.78 -22.28 2.61
N ILE A 14 -13.10 -21.99 2.64
CA ILE A 14 -13.96 -21.95 1.43
C ILE A 14 -14.76 -20.63 1.30
N GLU A 15 -14.86 -19.80 2.35
CA GLU A 15 -15.78 -18.64 2.35
C GLU A 15 -15.12 -17.27 2.16
N PHE A 16 -13.79 -17.17 2.26
CA PHE A 16 -13.07 -15.95 1.91
C PHE A 16 -11.96 -16.24 0.91
N LEU A 17 -12.33 -16.33 -0.37
CA LEU A 17 -11.40 -16.13 -1.48
C LEU A 17 -11.01 -14.65 -1.55
N PHE A 18 -10.27 -14.18 -0.54
CA PHE A 18 -9.51 -12.94 -0.64
C PHE A 18 -8.04 -13.32 -0.71
N ASN A 19 -7.62 -13.71 -1.91
CA ASN A 19 -6.20 -13.80 -2.26
C ASN A 19 -6.01 -12.92 -3.49
N LEU A 20 -5.18 -11.89 -3.35
CA LEU A 20 -4.79 -10.98 -4.40
C LEU A 20 -4.05 -11.78 -5.48
N ASP A 21 -4.72 -12.05 -6.60
CA ASP A 21 -4.05 -12.44 -7.83
C ASP A 21 -4.10 -11.26 -8.81
N TYR A 22 -2.96 -10.57 -8.95
CA TYR A 22 -2.76 -9.49 -9.90
C TYR A 22 -2.39 -9.98 -11.31
N ASN A 23 -2.31 -11.29 -11.55
CA ASN A 23 -1.74 -11.88 -12.78
C ASN A 23 -2.67 -12.81 -13.58
N SER A 24 -3.85 -13.21 -13.09
CA SER A 24 -4.68 -14.25 -13.77
C SER A 24 -5.92 -13.76 -14.53
N GLY A 25 -6.17 -12.46 -14.60
CA GLY A 25 -7.26 -11.90 -15.43
C GLY A 25 -8.68 -12.28 -15.00
N HIS A 26 -8.93 -12.58 -13.72
CA HIS A 26 -10.28 -12.81 -13.18
C HIS A 26 -10.79 -11.62 -12.34
N GLN A 27 -12.12 -11.44 -12.37
CA GLN A 27 -12.82 -10.22 -11.94
C GLN A 27 -12.97 -10.12 -10.42
N LEU A 28 -12.65 -8.96 -9.85
CA LEU A 28 -12.91 -8.62 -8.45
C LEU A 28 -14.31 -7.99 -8.32
N GLY A 29 -15.20 -8.67 -7.61
CA GLY A 29 -16.52 -8.15 -7.24
C GLY A 29 -17.48 -9.25 -6.82
N ILE A 30 -17.47 -9.62 -5.54
CA ILE A 30 -18.61 -10.33 -4.95
C ILE A 30 -19.48 -9.29 -4.26
N ALA A 31 -20.53 -8.87 -4.96
CA ALA A 31 -21.68 -8.25 -4.32
C ALA A 31 -22.53 -9.37 -3.71
N THR A 32 -22.51 -9.53 -2.40
CA THR A 32 -23.55 -10.31 -1.70
C THR A 32 -24.20 -9.47 -0.63
N LYS A 33 -25.40 -8.98 -0.95
CA LYS A 33 -26.41 -8.65 0.07
C LYS A 33 -26.67 -9.92 0.90
N HIS A 34 -26.32 -9.89 2.18
CA HIS A 34 -26.85 -10.71 3.27
C HIS A 34 -26.79 -12.25 3.23
N ALA A 35 -26.35 -12.92 2.15
CA ALA A 35 -26.60 -14.37 2.01
C ALA A 35 -25.53 -15.31 2.61
N LEU A 36 -24.34 -14.83 3.00
CA LEU A 36 -23.23 -15.70 3.45
C LEU A 36 -22.55 -15.25 4.76
N ALA A 37 -23.09 -14.24 5.46
CA ALA A 37 -22.55 -13.89 6.77
C ALA A 37 -22.91 -15.02 7.76
N PRO A 38 -21.93 -15.64 8.46
CA PRO A 38 -22.24 -16.66 9.44
C PRO A 38 -23.22 -16.12 10.49
N PRO A 39 -24.16 -16.92 11.02
CA PRO A 39 -25.19 -16.46 11.94
C PRO A 39 -24.66 -15.88 13.28
N LEU A 40 -23.36 -16.01 13.54
CA LEU A 40 -22.66 -15.45 14.70
C LEU A 40 -21.71 -14.29 14.35
N LEU A 41 -21.70 -13.81 13.10
CA LEU A 41 -20.85 -12.70 12.68
C LEU A 41 -21.29 -11.42 13.38
N GLN A 42 -20.47 -10.92 14.29
CA GLN A 42 -20.76 -9.71 15.06
C GLN A 42 -20.30 -8.45 14.32
N GLU A 43 -19.13 -8.50 13.70
CA GLU A 43 -18.48 -7.34 13.10
C GLU A 43 -17.76 -7.73 11.81
N ILE A 44 -17.61 -6.74 10.92
CA ILE A 44 -16.81 -6.85 9.70
C ILE A 44 -15.73 -5.77 9.76
N ILE A 45 -14.46 -6.20 9.69
CA ILE A 45 -13.32 -5.30 9.55
C ILE A 45 -12.96 -5.20 8.07
N LEU A 46 -12.73 -3.99 7.57
CA LEU A 46 -12.46 -3.73 6.15
C LEU A 46 -11.02 -3.21 5.90
N PRO A 47 -10.01 -4.10 5.83
CA PRO A 47 -8.60 -3.73 5.69
C PRO A 47 -8.14 -3.70 4.22
N ALA A 48 -8.86 -3.01 3.33
CA ALA A 48 -8.55 -2.95 1.89
C ALA A 48 -7.63 -1.76 1.51
N GLY A 49 -7.03 -1.09 2.49
CA GLY A 49 -6.08 0.00 2.29
C GLY A 49 -6.71 1.33 1.85
N ALA A 50 -5.86 2.36 1.68
CA ALA A 50 -6.30 3.74 1.39
C ALA A 50 -7.06 3.90 0.06
N ILE A 51 -6.94 2.95 -0.87
CA ILE A 51 -7.66 2.94 -2.15
C ILE A 51 -8.82 1.95 -2.13
N GLY A 52 -8.59 0.71 -1.69
CA GLY A 52 -9.61 -0.34 -1.74
C GLY A 52 -10.75 -0.14 -0.75
N THR A 53 -10.47 0.32 0.46
CA THR A 53 -11.50 0.55 1.49
C THR A 53 -12.53 1.61 1.04
N PRO A 54 -12.15 2.84 0.64
CA PRO A 54 -13.13 3.81 0.17
C PRO A 54 -13.85 3.33 -1.10
N HIS A 55 -13.18 2.58 -1.99
CA HIS A 55 -13.82 2.02 -3.18
C HIS A 55 -14.96 1.05 -2.82
N ILE A 56 -14.74 0.13 -1.88
CA ILE A 56 -15.76 -0.80 -1.39
C ILE A 56 -16.92 -0.06 -0.72
N LEU A 57 -16.63 0.96 0.09
CA LEU A 57 -17.66 1.78 0.74
C LEU A 57 -18.55 2.49 -0.29
N LEU A 58 -17.95 3.16 -1.28
CA LEU A 58 -18.68 3.85 -2.34
C LEU A 58 -19.57 2.88 -3.14
N HIS A 59 -19.04 1.72 -3.54
CA HIS A 59 -19.83 0.68 -4.23
C HIS A 59 -20.93 0.06 -3.35
N SER A 60 -20.80 0.14 -2.04
CA SER A 60 -21.82 -0.29 -1.07
C SER A 60 -22.86 0.79 -0.76
N GLY A 61 -22.80 1.93 -1.46
CA GLY A 61 -23.72 3.06 -1.26
C GLY A 61 -23.37 3.92 -0.04
N ILE A 62 -22.13 3.87 0.45
CA ILE A 62 -21.64 4.68 1.58
C ILE A 62 -20.70 5.75 1.00
N GLY A 63 -21.15 7.00 0.93
CA GLY A 63 -20.43 8.08 0.26
C GLY A 63 -21.26 9.33 0.08
N ASP A 64 -20.76 10.30 -0.69
CA ASP A 64 -21.53 11.50 -1.05
C ASP A 64 -22.73 11.13 -1.93
N ASN A 65 -23.93 11.53 -1.51
CA ASN A 65 -25.17 11.17 -2.21
C ASN A 65 -25.24 11.67 -3.66
N THR A 66 -24.65 12.83 -3.96
CA THR A 66 -24.73 13.46 -5.28
C THR A 66 -23.77 12.74 -6.23
N GLU A 67 -22.56 12.45 -5.77
CA GLU A 67 -21.58 11.68 -6.52
C GLU A 67 -22.05 10.24 -6.78
N LEU A 68 -22.63 9.58 -5.79
CA LEU A 68 -23.19 8.24 -5.95
C LEU A 68 -24.38 8.24 -6.93
N ALA A 69 -25.26 9.24 -6.85
CA ALA A 69 -26.41 9.36 -7.76
C ALA A 69 -25.98 9.56 -9.23
N LEU A 70 -24.90 10.33 -9.47
CA LEU A 70 -24.33 10.50 -10.82
C LEU A 70 -23.87 9.18 -11.44
N LEU A 71 -23.49 8.21 -10.61
CA LEU A 71 -23.06 6.87 -11.03
C LEU A 71 -24.18 5.83 -10.98
N GLY A 72 -25.43 6.24 -10.67
CA GLY A 72 -26.57 5.33 -10.54
C GLY A 72 -26.51 4.41 -9.31
N ILE A 73 -25.69 4.74 -8.32
CA ILE A 73 -25.56 3.96 -7.08
C ILE A 73 -26.58 4.48 -6.07
N THR A 74 -27.39 3.57 -5.51
CA THR A 74 -28.31 3.93 -4.41
C THR A 74 -27.51 4.22 -3.15
N THR A 75 -27.70 5.41 -2.57
CA THR A 75 -27.06 5.79 -1.31
C THR A 75 -27.74 5.07 -0.14
N ASN A 76 -26.99 4.21 0.55
CA ASN A 76 -27.39 3.55 1.79
C ASN A 76 -27.06 4.43 3.01
N LEU A 77 -25.92 5.14 2.96
CA LEU A 77 -25.48 6.07 3.99
C LEU A 77 -24.79 7.27 3.33
N ASN A 78 -25.28 8.47 3.58
CA ASN A 78 -24.63 9.69 3.11
C ASN A 78 -23.45 10.03 4.03
N PHE A 79 -22.23 9.84 3.54
CA PHE A 79 -21.00 10.17 4.25
C PHE A 79 -19.99 10.77 3.25
N SER A 80 -19.99 12.10 3.13
CA SER A 80 -19.28 12.82 2.07
C SER A 80 -17.76 12.71 2.13
N ASP A 81 -17.19 12.37 3.30
CA ASP A 81 -15.74 12.34 3.53
C ASP A 81 -15.06 11.09 2.97
N VAL A 82 -15.83 10.08 2.54
CA VAL A 82 -15.28 8.86 1.93
C VAL A 82 -14.45 9.24 0.71
N ALA A 83 -13.19 8.79 0.68
CA ALA A 83 -12.20 9.05 -0.38
C ALA A 83 -11.75 10.51 -0.57
N LYS A 84 -12.13 11.45 0.31
CA LYS A 84 -11.81 12.90 0.10
C LYS A 84 -10.47 13.35 0.67
N HIS A 85 -9.92 12.60 1.63
CA HIS A 85 -8.72 12.98 2.36
C HIS A 85 -7.52 12.12 1.96
N LEU A 86 -7.31 11.92 0.65
CA LEU A 86 -6.13 11.23 0.16
C LEU A 86 -4.92 12.17 0.20
N SER A 87 -3.92 11.80 0.98
CA SER A 87 -2.61 12.45 0.98
C SER A 87 -1.55 11.40 0.67
N ASP A 88 -0.57 11.79 -0.14
CA ASP A 88 0.54 10.93 -0.54
C ASP A 88 1.83 11.75 -0.63
N HIS A 89 2.98 11.08 -0.58
CA HIS A 89 4.28 11.70 -0.76
C HIS A 89 4.63 11.75 -2.25
N VAL A 90 4.58 12.94 -2.84
CA VAL A 90 5.03 13.13 -4.22
C VAL A 90 6.53 12.86 -4.30
N ARG A 91 6.93 11.96 -5.20
CA ARG A 91 8.32 11.56 -5.41
C ARG A 91 8.87 12.14 -6.71
N TRP A 92 10.14 12.56 -6.68
CA TRP A 92 10.92 12.97 -7.85
C TRP A 92 12.31 12.35 -7.79
N ASP A 93 12.72 11.63 -8.82
CA ASP A 93 14.04 10.98 -8.89
C ASP A 93 14.98 11.76 -9.84
N ILE A 94 16.21 12.04 -9.39
CA ILE A 94 17.26 12.71 -10.19
C ILE A 94 18.44 11.74 -10.36
N PRO A 95 18.55 11.03 -11.48
CA PRO A 95 19.67 10.12 -11.71
C PRO A 95 20.96 10.91 -12.04
N PHE A 96 22.08 10.45 -11.53
CA PHE A 96 23.41 10.98 -11.83
C PHE A 96 24.30 9.89 -12.44
N THR A 97 25.04 10.22 -13.48
CA THR A 97 26.08 9.33 -14.01
C THR A 97 27.27 9.32 -13.05
N VAL A 98 27.72 8.13 -12.66
CA VAL A 98 28.91 7.93 -11.85
C VAL A 98 29.97 7.19 -12.65
N ASN A 99 31.23 7.58 -12.50
CA ASN A 99 32.35 6.85 -13.09
C ASN A 99 32.80 5.73 -12.15
N ASP A 100 31.91 4.75 -11.96
CA ASP A 100 32.14 3.62 -11.06
C ASP A 100 31.54 2.34 -11.66
N THR A 101 32.31 1.25 -11.58
CA THR A 101 31.88 -0.08 -12.04
C THR A 101 31.13 -0.84 -10.95
N THR A 102 31.15 -0.36 -9.71
CA THR A 102 30.52 -1.01 -8.54
C THR A 102 29.06 -0.60 -8.32
N ALA A 103 28.53 0.32 -9.13
CA ALA A 103 27.11 0.66 -9.09
C ALA A 103 26.22 -0.57 -9.35
N ILE A 104 25.08 -0.65 -8.66
CA ILE A 104 24.14 -1.79 -8.73
C ILE A 104 23.71 -2.12 -10.16
N GLU A 105 23.62 -1.11 -11.03
CA GLU A 105 23.32 -1.30 -12.44
C GLU A 105 24.33 -2.21 -13.15
N ASN A 106 25.62 -1.96 -12.96
CA ASN A 106 26.69 -2.74 -13.58
C ASN A 106 26.92 -4.08 -12.86
N VAL A 107 26.86 -4.08 -11.53
CA VAL A 107 27.14 -5.27 -10.71
C VAL A 107 26.03 -6.32 -10.87
N TYR A 108 24.76 -5.89 -10.84
CA TYR A 108 23.62 -6.82 -10.79
C TYR A 108 22.72 -6.71 -12.02
N PHE A 109 22.13 -5.56 -12.33
CA PHE A 109 21.07 -5.46 -13.35
C PHE A 109 21.55 -5.81 -14.77
N ARG A 110 22.81 -5.53 -15.10
CA ARG A 110 23.42 -5.82 -16.40
C ARG A 110 24.32 -7.07 -16.40
N ASN A 111 24.31 -7.88 -15.34
CA ASN A 111 25.19 -9.05 -15.18
C ASN A 111 24.42 -10.36 -14.91
N PRO A 112 23.90 -11.05 -15.95
CA PRO A 112 23.08 -12.25 -15.79
C PRO A 112 23.77 -13.43 -15.07
N PRO A 113 25.09 -13.70 -15.24
CA PRO A 113 25.79 -14.70 -14.44
C PRO A 113 25.70 -14.40 -12.93
N PHE A 114 26.01 -13.17 -12.51
CA PHE A 114 25.97 -12.79 -11.11
C PHE A 114 24.55 -12.82 -10.51
N GLN A 115 23.51 -12.53 -11.32
CA GLN A 115 22.12 -12.70 -10.90
C GLN A 115 21.81 -14.16 -10.51
N ARG A 116 22.29 -15.13 -11.30
CA ARG A 116 22.09 -16.57 -11.01
C ARG A 116 22.84 -17.01 -9.76
N GLU A 117 24.08 -16.55 -9.59
CA GLU A 117 24.89 -16.85 -8.40
C GLU A 117 24.25 -16.27 -7.14
N SER A 118 23.82 -15.00 -7.19
CA SER A 118 23.14 -14.32 -6.08
C SER A 118 21.82 -15.01 -5.70
N LEU A 119 21.06 -15.48 -6.69
CA LEU A 119 19.84 -16.25 -6.46
C LEU A 119 20.13 -17.60 -5.82
N ALA A 120 21.16 -18.32 -6.30
CA ALA A 120 21.53 -19.61 -5.73
C ALA A 120 22.00 -19.48 -4.28
N GLU A 121 22.77 -18.44 -3.95
CA GLU A 121 23.16 -18.13 -2.57
C GLU A 121 21.92 -17.89 -1.71
N TRP A 122 21.04 -16.97 -2.12
CA TRP A 122 19.83 -16.64 -1.37
C TRP A 122 18.90 -17.84 -1.16
N GLN A 123 18.75 -18.71 -2.17
CA GLN A 123 17.97 -19.95 -2.04
C GLN A 123 18.58 -20.94 -1.04
N SER A 124 19.91 -20.94 -0.88
CA SER A 124 20.59 -21.88 0.00
C SER A 124 20.48 -21.51 1.48
N ASN A 125 20.55 -20.23 1.83
CA ASN A 125 20.67 -19.79 3.23
C ASN A 125 19.98 -18.45 3.54
N GLY A 126 19.32 -17.83 2.55
CA GLY A 126 18.67 -16.53 2.70
C GLY A 126 19.64 -15.36 2.89
N THR A 127 20.91 -15.48 2.49
CA THR A 127 21.92 -14.41 2.56
C THR A 127 22.30 -13.89 1.17
N GLY A 128 23.26 -12.96 1.14
CA GLY A 128 23.89 -12.51 -0.10
C GLY A 128 23.31 -11.22 -0.66
N PHE A 129 23.67 -10.92 -1.91
CA PHE A 129 23.35 -9.65 -2.55
C PHE A 129 21.85 -9.31 -2.53
N LEU A 130 20.98 -10.32 -2.67
CA LEU A 130 19.52 -10.17 -2.73
C LEU A 130 18.86 -9.77 -1.39
N THR A 131 19.59 -9.83 -0.28
CA THR A 131 19.08 -9.31 1.01
C THR A 131 19.31 -7.81 1.17
N THR A 132 20.07 -7.19 0.26
CA THR A 132 20.41 -5.76 0.34
C THR A 132 19.21 -4.90 -0.07
N GLY A 133 18.90 -3.88 0.72
CA GLY A 133 17.89 -2.88 0.37
C GLY A 133 18.35 -1.95 -0.75
N LEU A 134 17.40 -1.21 -1.35
CA LEU A 134 17.70 -0.26 -2.42
C LEU A 134 18.38 1.03 -1.93
N ILE A 135 18.21 1.38 -0.66
CA ILE A 135 18.65 2.65 -0.08
C ILE A 135 19.43 2.35 1.19
N ASN A 136 20.70 2.77 1.22
CA ASN A 136 21.56 2.65 2.40
C ASN A 136 21.61 3.93 3.24
N GLN A 137 21.22 5.06 2.65
CA GLN A 137 21.23 6.37 3.28
C GLN A 137 19.94 7.10 2.93
N LEU A 138 19.22 7.55 3.95
CA LEU A 138 18.03 8.38 3.81
C LEU A 138 18.29 9.70 4.50
N ARG A 139 17.90 10.81 3.89
CA ARG A 139 18.01 12.12 4.50
C ARG A 139 16.64 12.80 4.53
N CYS A 140 16.19 13.14 5.73
CA CYS A 140 15.01 13.98 5.93
C CYS A 140 15.47 15.43 6.15
N LEU A 141 14.96 16.36 5.35
CA LEU A 141 15.28 17.80 5.44
C LEU A 141 14.07 18.65 5.81
N ARG A 142 14.35 19.85 6.33
CA ARG A 142 13.36 20.91 6.56
C ARG A 142 13.73 22.14 5.76
N ASN A 143 12.71 22.86 5.30
CA ASN A 143 12.87 24.19 4.76
C ASN A 143 13.46 25.18 5.79
N PRO A 144 14.56 25.89 5.48
CA PRO A 144 15.15 26.87 6.38
C PRO A 144 14.29 28.14 6.57
N ASN A 145 13.37 28.45 5.64
CA ASN A 145 12.52 29.64 5.73
C ASN A 145 11.22 29.33 6.48
N LYS A 146 11.09 29.87 7.70
CA LYS A 146 9.88 29.72 8.55
C LYS A 146 8.64 30.45 8.01
N ASN A 147 8.82 31.35 7.05
CA ASN A 147 7.75 32.16 6.46
C ASN A 147 7.35 31.66 5.05
N ASP A 148 7.78 30.46 4.65
CA ASP A 148 7.44 29.90 3.35
C ASP A 148 5.98 29.39 3.30
N VAL A 149 5.46 29.19 2.10
CA VAL A 149 4.06 28.81 1.77
C VAL A 149 3.55 27.55 2.47
N TRP A 150 4.44 26.75 3.05
CA TRP A 150 4.12 25.57 3.86
C TRP A 150 3.78 25.99 5.30
N HIS A 151 2.64 26.68 5.45
CA HIS A 151 2.19 27.25 6.73
C HIS A 151 1.55 26.23 7.69
N GLU A 152 1.27 25.01 7.23
CA GLU A 152 0.69 23.98 8.08
C GLU A 152 1.79 23.20 8.80
N GLU A 153 1.66 23.11 10.13
CA GLU A 153 2.39 22.10 10.89
C GLU A 153 1.96 20.74 10.37
N THR A 154 2.83 20.16 9.57
CA THR A 154 2.90 18.73 9.27
C THR A 154 2.59 17.88 10.51
N PRO A 155 1.88 16.74 10.36
CA PRO A 155 1.46 15.88 11.48
C PRO A 155 2.60 15.39 12.40
N VAL A 156 3.84 15.51 11.96
CA VAL A 156 5.05 14.99 12.62
C VAL A 156 5.71 16.05 13.54
N GLY A 157 5.09 17.22 13.71
CA GLY A 157 5.46 18.24 14.69
C GLY A 157 6.65 19.11 14.31
N ASN A 158 6.87 20.17 15.09
CA ASN A 158 7.86 21.23 14.80
C ASN A 158 9.34 20.81 14.90
N ALA A 159 9.66 19.55 15.21
CA ALA A 159 11.02 19.03 15.36
C ALA A 159 11.42 18.00 14.28
N THR A 160 10.46 17.56 13.44
CA THR A 160 10.70 16.53 12.42
C THR A 160 10.81 17.12 11.02
N ALA A 161 11.62 16.50 10.17
CA ALA A 161 11.83 16.90 8.78
C ALA A 161 10.73 16.38 7.85
N HIS A 162 10.48 17.05 6.72
CA HIS A 162 9.30 16.81 5.86
C HIS A 162 9.57 16.63 4.37
N TYR A 163 10.84 16.50 3.99
CA TYR A 163 11.18 16.06 2.63
C TYR A 163 12.29 15.02 2.72
N GLU A 164 12.06 13.89 2.08
CA GLU A 164 13.03 12.79 1.96
C GLU A 164 13.75 12.94 0.62
N LEU A 165 15.09 12.92 0.66
CA LEU A 165 15.96 12.86 -0.52
C LEU A 165 16.74 11.54 -0.53
#